data_AF-A0A9D8ZD84-F1
#
_entry.id   AF-A0A9D8ZD84-F1
#
_cell.length_a   1.000
_cell.length_b   1.000
_cell.length_c   1.000
_cell.angle_alpha   90.00
_cell.angle_beta   90.00
_cell.angle_gamma   90.00
#
_symmetry.space_group_name_H-M   'P 1'
#
loop_
_entity.id
_entity.type
_entity.pdbx_description
1 polymer ?
#
loop_
_entity_poly.entity_id
_entity_poly.type
_entity_poly.pdbx_seq_one_letter_code
_entity_poly.pdbx_strand_id
1 'polypeptide(L)'
;MKPRIHTYVSDLNFARLHELAKRPGYSLCGIVDDALTEYLSGNKENEREAVFARRLDRLSRQLDRLEQKDTVHGETLALYIRYFLMVTPQLPSSQLDVARAKGEEQFDQFLEQLGRDLQSGKRSLQTAVDEVVAGASDFFSEAELERLHVPAPDRSTKEEAGHA
;
A
#
# COMPACT_ATOMS: atom_id res chain seq x y z
N MET A 1 47.90 6.67 -15.96
CA MET A 1 48.74 7.26 -14.90
C MET A 1 47.81 7.71 -13.78
N LYS A 2 47.99 7.27 -12.53
CA LYS A 2 47.10 7.66 -11.42
C LYS A 2 47.43 9.10 -10.97
N PRO A 3 46.44 10.00 -10.82
CA PRO A 3 46.68 11.37 -10.33
C PRO A 3 47.11 11.35 -8.86
N ARG A 4 47.99 12.28 -8.46
CA ARG A 4 48.50 12.39 -7.08
C ARG A 4 47.83 13.55 -6.36
N ILE A 5 47.34 13.28 -5.15
CA ILE A 5 46.70 14.28 -4.28
C ILE A 5 47.55 14.41 -3.01
N HIS A 6 47.85 15.65 -2.60
CA HIS A 6 48.45 15.95 -1.30
C HIS A 6 47.37 16.47 -0.37
N THR A 7 47.09 15.75 0.72
CA THR A 7 46.13 16.14 1.75
C THR A 7 46.70 15.88 3.13
N TYR A 8 46.19 16.63 4.11
CA TYR A 8 46.42 16.36 5.52
C TYR A 8 45.32 15.47 6.06
N VAL A 9 45.69 14.53 6.93
CA VAL A 9 44.78 13.65 7.67
C VAL A 9 45.08 13.79 9.16
N SER A 10 44.08 13.55 10.01
CA SER A 10 44.28 13.58 11.46
C SER A 10 45.25 12.51 11.91
N ASP A 11 45.95 12.77 13.03
CA ASP A 11 46.91 11.83 13.62
C ASP A 11 46.30 10.44 13.89
N LEU A 12 45.03 10.42 14.32
CA LEU A 12 44.26 9.20 14.52
C LEU A 12 44.09 8.40 13.22
N ASN A 13 43.71 9.07 12.12
CA ASN A 13 43.50 8.41 10.84
C ASN A 13 44.83 7.97 10.22
N PHE A 14 45.89 8.77 10.39
CA PHE A 14 47.24 8.42 9.98
C PHE A 14 47.72 7.12 10.65
N ALA A 15 47.56 7.03 11.98
CA ALA A 15 47.92 5.82 12.74
C ALA A 15 47.11 4.60 12.28
N ARG A 16 45.78 4.74 12.13
CA ARG A 16 44.89 3.66 11.66
C ARG A 16 45.25 3.17 10.26
N LEU A 17 45.54 4.08 9.34
CA LEU A 17 45.84 3.75 7.95
C LEU A 17 47.20 3.04 7.84
N HIS A 18 48.18 3.47 8.63
CA HIS A 18 49.46 2.78 8.74
C HIS A 18 49.33 1.39 9.37
N GLU A 19 48.50 1.20 10.38
CA GLU A 19 48.23 -0.14 10.95
C GLU A 19 47.56 -1.07 9.92
N LEU A 20 46.56 -0.58 9.19
CA LEU A 20 45.88 -1.37 8.15
C LEU A 20 46.83 -1.77 7.00
N ALA A 21 47.73 -0.87 6.61
CA ALA A 21 48.70 -1.11 5.56
C ALA A 21 49.82 -2.12 5.94
N LYS A 22 49.93 -2.52 7.22
CA LYS A 22 50.84 -3.61 7.62
C LYS A 22 50.37 -4.99 7.17
N ARG A 23 49.09 -5.12 6.79
CA ARG A 23 48.51 -6.39 6.32
C ARG A 23 49.02 -6.73 4.91
N PRO A 24 49.41 -7.98 4.63
CA PRO A 24 49.81 -8.39 3.30
C PRO A 24 48.71 -8.11 2.28
N GLY A 25 49.08 -7.50 1.13
CA GLY A 25 48.15 -7.19 0.05
C GLY A 25 47.46 -5.82 0.14
N TYR A 26 47.67 -5.05 1.22
CA TYR A 26 47.12 -3.70 1.35
C TYR A 26 48.23 -2.64 1.25
N SER A 27 47.95 -1.55 0.53
CA SER A 27 48.85 -0.39 0.43
C SER A 27 48.14 0.86 0.94
N LEU A 28 48.88 1.85 1.46
CA LEU A 28 48.29 3.11 1.92
C LEU A 28 47.44 3.75 0.82
N CYS A 29 47.98 3.86 -0.40
CA CYS A 29 47.26 4.42 -1.54
C CYS A 29 46.02 3.58 -1.89
N GLY A 30 46.09 2.25 -1.83
CA GLY A 30 44.95 1.38 -2.10
C GLY A 30 43.83 1.56 -1.07
N ILE A 31 44.16 1.59 0.21
CA ILE A 31 43.19 1.82 1.28
C ILE A 31 42.53 3.19 1.14
N VAL A 32 43.28 4.23 0.77
CA VAL A 32 42.72 5.57 0.53
C VAL A 32 41.80 5.58 -0.70
N ASP A 33 42.19 4.92 -1.80
CA ASP A 33 41.41 4.83 -3.04
C ASP A 33 40.08 4.09 -2.79
N ASP A 34 40.12 2.98 -2.05
CA ASP A 34 38.95 2.19 -1.67
C ASP A 34 38.03 2.97 -0.74
N ALA A 35 38.57 3.63 0.30
CA ALA A 35 37.78 4.45 1.22
C ALA A 35 37.12 5.65 0.53
N LEU A 36 37.82 6.29 -0.41
CA LEU A 36 37.23 7.37 -1.22
C LEU A 36 36.13 6.83 -2.14
N THR A 37 36.33 5.66 -2.74
CA THR A 37 35.33 5.00 -3.56
C THR A 37 34.09 4.68 -2.73
N GLU A 38 34.27 4.10 -1.54
CA GLU A 38 33.21 3.79 -0.59
C GLU A 38 32.47 5.07 -0.17
N TYR A 39 33.17 6.10 0.29
CA TYR A 39 32.58 7.38 0.70
C TYR A 39 31.76 8.05 -0.41
N LEU A 40 32.30 8.07 -1.64
CA LEU A 40 31.60 8.65 -2.79
C LEU A 40 30.46 7.76 -3.29
N SER A 41 30.53 6.45 -3.06
CA SER A 41 29.45 5.50 -3.36
C SER A 41 28.34 5.51 -2.30
N GLY A 42 28.66 5.85 -1.05
CA GLY A 42 27.72 5.86 0.08
C GLY A 42 26.52 6.79 -0.16
N ASN A 43 26.70 7.89 -0.90
CA ASN A 43 25.56 8.73 -1.28
C ASN A 43 24.57 7.99 -2.21
N LYS A 44 25.05 7.15 -3.11
CA LYS A 44 24.21 6.32 -3.99
C LYS A 44 23.56 5.16 -3.23
N GLU A 45 24.24 4.63 -2.21
CA GLU A 45 23.69 3.59 -1.33
C GLU A 45 22.56 4.16 -0.46
N ASN A 46 22.78 5.32 0.18
CA ASN A 46 21.76 6.04 0.93
C ASN A 46 20.52 6.38 0.10
N GLU A 47 20.70 6.82 -1.16
CA GLU A 47 19.57 7.06 -2.08
C GLU A 47 18.78 5.79 -2.38
N ARG A 48 19.47 4.67 -2.61
CA ARG A 48 18.84 3.36 -2.83
C ARG A 48 18.09 2.90 -1.58
N GLU A 49 18.72 2.98 -0.42
CA GLU A 49 18.11 2.65 0.88
C GLU A 49 16.87 3.51 1.14
N ALA A 50 16.91 4.80 0.83
CA ALA A 50 15.74 5.68 0.97
C ALA A 50 14.58 5.26 0.05
N VAL A 51 14.86 4.82 -1.19
CA VAL A 51 13.84 4.27 -2.09
C VAL A 51 13.25 2.97 -1.53
N PHE A 52 14.09 2.08 -0.99
CA PHE A 52 13.63 0.86 -0.34
C PHE A 52 12.76 1.14 0.88
N ALA A 53 13.17 2.07 1.75
CA ALA A 53 12.39 2.48 2.93
C ALA A 53 11.00 3.00 2.55
N ARG A 54 10.90 3.85 1.51
CA ARG A 54 9.61 4.33 0.99
C ARG A 54 8.74 3.21 0.44
N ARG A 55 9.34 2.22 -0.24
CA ARG A 55 8.61 1.06 -0.75
C ARG A 55 8.08 0.19 0.39
N LEU A 56 8.88 0.00 1.44
CA LEU A 56 8.47 -0.74 2.64
C LEU A 56 7.33 -0.04 3.38
N ASP A 57 7.41 1.28 3.56
CA ASP A 57 6.32 2.06 4.15
C ASP A 57 5.01 1.92 3.34
N ARG A 58 5.10 1.99 2.01
CA ARG A 58 3.95 1.77 1.14
C ARG A 58 3.36 0.35 1.30
N LEU A 59 4.20 -0.68 1.40
CA LEU A 59 3.75 -2.06 1.62
C LEU A 59 3.09 -2.21 2.99
N SER A 60 3.64 -1.60 4.04
CA SER A 60 3.04 -1.62 5.39
C SER A 60 1.63 -1.04 5.36
N ARG A 61 1.45 0.14 4.76
CA ARG A 61 0.12 0.77 4.62
C ARG A 61 -0.85 -0.08 3.79
N GLN A 62 -0.35 -0.85 2.83
CA GLN A 62 -1.19 -1.77 2.06
C GLN A 62 -1.63 -2.97 2.90
N LEU A 63 -0.76 -3.47 3.78
CA LEU A 63 -1.09 -4.54 4.72
C LEU A 63 -2.10 -4.06 5.77
N ASP A 64 -1.93 -2.87 6.34
CA ASP A 64 -2.87 -2.32 7.32
C ASP A 64 -4.28 -2.19 6.71
N ARG A 65 -4.36 -1.73 5.45
CA ARG A 65 -5.64 -1.66 4.71
C ARG A 65 -6.22 -3.04 4.41
N LEU A 66 -5.37 -4.04 4.18
CA LEU A 66 -5.81 -5.41 3.95
C LEU A 66 -6.36 -6.02 5.24
N GLU A 67 -5.71 -5.80 6.37
CA GLU A 67 -6.16 -6.25 7.69
C GLU A 67 -7.52 -5.64 8.06
N GLN A 68 -7.70 -4.34 7.80
CA GLN A 68 -9.00 -3.69 8.00
C GLN A 68 -10.10 -4.32 7.11
N LYS A 69 -9.78 -4.62 5.84
CA LYS A 69 -10.71 -5.27 4.92
C LYS A 69 -11.04 -6.70 5.34
N ASP A 70 -10.06 -7.42 5.88
CA ASP A 70 -10.23 -8.79 6.38
C ASP A 70 -11.13 -8.81 7.63
N THR A 71 -10.95 -7.85 8.53
CA THR A 71 -11.81 -7.68 9.71
C THR A 71 -13.27 -7.48 9.31
N VAL A 72 -13.55 -6.58 8.35
CA VAL A 72 -14.91 -6.36 7.82
C VAL A 72 -15.47 -7.61 7.14
N HIS A 73 -14.65 -8.36 6.40
CA HIS A 73 -15.06 -9.64 5.82
C HIS A 73 -15.44 -10.66 6.90
N GLY A 74 -14.64 -10.77 7.97
CA GLY A 74 -14.90 -11.63 9.11
C GLY A 74 -16.22 -11.30 9.80
N GLU A 75 -16.49 -10.01 10.06
CA GLU A 75 -17.76 -9.55 10.62
C GLU A 75 -18.95 -9.84 9.71
N THR A 76 -18.80 -9.59 8.41
CA THR A 76 -19.84 -9.87 7.41
C THR A 76 -20.17 -11.36 7.35
N LEU A 77 -19.15 -12.23 7.36
CA LEU A 77 -19.33 -13.67 7.38
C LEU A 77 -20.02 -14.13 8.67
N ALA A 78 -19.65 -13.58 9.82
CA ALA A 78 -20.30 -13.89 11.10
C ALA A 78 -21.78 -13.50 11.09
N LEU A 79 -22.11 -12.32 10.55
CA LEU A 79 -23.50 -11.87 10.37
C LEU A 79 -24.28 -12.77 9.42
N TYR A 80 -23.67 -13.17 8.29
CA TYR A 80 -24.26 -14.10 7.34
C TYR A 80 -24.55 -15.47 8.00
N ILE A 81 -23.58 -16.06 8.71
CA ILE A 81 -23.77 -17.32 9.43
C ILE A 81 -24.90 -17.20 10.45
N ARG A 82 -24.94 -16.10 11.22
CA ARG A 82 -26.02 -15.85 12.19
C ARG A 82 -27.38 -15.80 11.50
N TYR A 83 -27.48 -15.04 10.41
CA TYR A 83 -28.71 -14.94 9.63
C TYR A 83 -29.12 -16.30 9.05
N PHE A 84 -28.17 -17.04 8.48
CA PHE A 84 -28.40 -18.38 7.95
C PHE A 84 -28.98 -19.30 9.02
N LEU A 85 -28.39 -19.34 10.21
CA LEU A 85 -28.89 -20.18 11.32
C LEU A 85 -30.26 -19.74 11.86
N MET A 86 -30.59 -18.45 11.77
CA MET A 86 -31.89 -17.93 12.23
C MET A 86 -33.02 -18.17 11.23
N VAL A 87 -32.74 -18.09 9.93
CA VAL A 87 -33.77 -18.09 8.88
C VAL A 87 -33.91 -19.45 8.18
N THR A 88 -32.88 -20.31 8.22
CA THR A 88 -32.92 -21.59 7.51
C THR A 88 -33.97 -22.53 8.10
N PRO A 89 -34.97 -22.98 7.30
CA PRO A 89 -35.99 -23.90 7.78
C PRO A 89 -35.36 -25.24 8.18
N GLN A 90 -35.69 -25.73 9.37
CA GLN A 90 -35.30 -27.07 9.80
C GLN A 90 -36.11 -28.10 9.01
N LEU A 91 -35.45 -28.82 8.09
CA LEU A 91 -36.08 -29.84 7.27
C LEU A 91 -36.28 -31.15 8.06
N PRO A 92 -37.38 -31.89 7.82
CA PRO A 92 -37.54 -33.25 8.32
C PRO A 92 -36.37 -34.14 7.86
N SER A 93 -35.98 -35.11 8.69
CA SER A 93 -34.84 -36.01 8.40
C SER A 93 -34.95 -36.73 7.05
N SER A 94 -36.18 -37.05 6.61
CA SER A 94 -36.45 -37.68 5.30
C SER A 94 -36.18 -36.79 4.09
N GLN A 95 -36.11 -35.47 4.26
CA GLN A 95 -35.87 -34.50 3.18
C GLN A 95 -34.44 -33.94 3.21
N LEU A 96 -33.65 -34.22 4.25
CA LEU A 96 -32.30 -33.71 4.40
C LEU A 96 -31.38 -34.14 3.25
N ASP A 97 -31.44 -35.40 2.82
CA ASP A 97 -30.57 -35.90 1.75
C ASP A 97 -30.91 -35.26 0.40
N VAL A 98 -32.20 -35.07 0.12
CA VAL A 98 -32.67 -34.38 -1.10
C VAL A 98 -32.26 -32.91 -1.08
N ALA A 99 -32.42 -32.24 0.07
CA ALA A 99 -32.01 -30.85 0.24
C ALA A 99 -30.49 -30.68 0.13
N ARG A 100 -29.70 -31.62 0.68
CA ARG A 100 -28.23 -31.63 0.57
C ARG A 100 -27.80 -31.80 -0.88
N ALA A 101 -28.33 -32.79 -1.59
CA ALA A 101 -28.00 -33.02 -3.00
C ALA A 101 -28.32 -31.80 -3.87
N LYS A 102 -29.48 -31.15 -3.63
CA LYS A 102 -29.84 -29.92 -4.32
C LYS A 102 -28.92 -28.75 -3.97
N GLY A 103 -28.49 -28.65 -2.71
CA GLY A 103 -27.54 -27.64 -2.26
C GLY A 103 -26.17 -27.79 -2.92
N GLU A 104 -25.68 -29.03 -3.08
CA GLU A 104 -24.44 -29.32 -3.82
C GLU A 104 -24.57 -28.91 -5.29
N GLU A 105 -25.65 -29.27 -5.96
CA GLU A 105 -25.90 -28.86 -7.35
C GLU A 105 -25.91 -27.33 -7.51
N GLN A 106 -26.57 -26.61 -6.60
CA GLN A 106 -26.59 -25.15 -6.60
C GLN A 106 -25.21 -24.54 -6.35
N PHE A 107 -24.41 -25.16 -5.49
CA PHE A 107 -23.06 -24.71 -5.20
C PHE A 107 -22.12 -24.91 -6.39
N ASP A 108 -22.23 -26.05 -7.09
CA ASP A 108 -21.46 -26.32 -8.30
C ASP A 108 -21.78 -25.30 -9.40
N GLN A 109 -23.07 -25.00 -9.61
CA GLN A 109 -23.49 -23.95 -10.56
C GLN A 109 -22.93 -22.58 -10.18
N PHE A 110 -22.92 -22.24 -8.89
CA PHE A 110 -22.30 -21.03 -8.39
C PHE A 110 -20.79 -21.00 -8.68
N LEU A 111 -20.08 -22.10 -8.44
CA LEU A 111 -18.64 -22.19 -8.73
C LEU A 111 -18.33 -22.02 -10.22
N GLU A 112 -19.14 -22.62 -11.10
CA GLU A 112 -19.01 -22.42 -12.54
C GLU A 112 -19.20 -20.95 -12.94
N GLN A 113 -20.22 -20.30 -12.38
CA GLN A 113 -20.49 -18.89 -12.66
C GLN A 113 -19.39 -17.98 -12.10
N LEU A 114 -18.92 -18.24 -10.88
CA LEU A 114 -17.79 -17.53 -10.28
C LEU A 114 -16.52 -17.71 -11.12
N GLY A 115 -16.26 -18.92 -11.62
CA GLY A 115 -15.14 -19.20 -12.52
C GLY A 115 -15.22 -18.39 -13.81
N ARG A 116 -16.41 -18.31 -14.43
CA ARG A 116 -16.64 -17.47 -15.62
C ARG A 116 -16.41 -15.99 -15.33
N ASP A 117 -16.91 -15.49 -14.21
CA ASP A 117 -16.76 -14.09 -13.81
C ASP A 117 -15.30 -13.72 -13.56
N LEU A 118 -14.56 -14.58 -12.83
CA LEU A 118 -13.12 -14.40 -12.57
C LEU A 118 -12.30 -14.41 -13.86
N GLN A 119 -12.58 -15.32 -14.80
CA GLN A 119 -11.89 -15.37 -16.09
C GLN A 119 -12.21 -14.14 -16.96
N SER A 120 -13.43 -13.63 -16.89
CA SER A 120 -13.85 -12.44 -17.64
C SER A 120 -13.25 -11.13 -17.11
N GLY A 121 -12.59 -11.17 -15.95
CA GLY A 121 -12.06 -9.98 -15.27
C GLY A 121 -13.14 -9.05 -14.72
N LYS A 122 -14.42 -9.43 -14.79
CA LYS A 122 -15.52 -8.69 -14.18
C LYS A 122 -15.38 -8.76 -12.67
N ARG A 123 -15.05 -7.62 -12.06
CA ARG A 123 -14.97 -7.47 -10.61
C ARG A 123 -16.36 -7.19 -10.04
N SER A 124 -17.33 -8.07 -10.30
CA SER A 124 -18.73 -7.90 -9.88
C SER A 124 -18.86 -7.59 -8.39
N LEU A 125 -18.07 -8.26 -7.55
CA LEU A 125 -17.98 -7.99 -6.12
C LEU A 125 -17.29 -6.65 -5.80
N GLN A 126 -16.24 -6.24 -6.52
CA GLN A 126 -15.59 -4.95 -6.22
C GLN A 126 -16.46 -3.78 -6.68
N THR A 127 -17.18 -3.90 -7.80
CA THR A 127 -18.13 -2.88 -8.24
C THR A 127 -19.27 -2.72 -7.22
N ALA A 128 -19.82 -3.81 -6.70
CA ALA A 128 -20.84 -3.74 -5.65
C ALA A 128 -20.29 -3.19 -4.33
N VAL A 129 -19.04 -3.49 -3.97
CA VAL A 129 -18.39 -2.96 -2.77
C VAL A 129 -18.05 -1.47 -2.93
N ASP A 130 -17.55 -1.04 -4.08
CA ASP A 130 -17.22 0.36 -4.35
C ASP A 130 -18.50 1.24 -4.44
N GLU A 131 -19.64 0.68 -4.85
CA GLU A 131 -20.95 1.37 -4.81
C GLU A 131 -21.50 1.53 -3.38
N VAL A 132 -21.14 0.64 -2.45
CA VAL A 132 -21.69 0.61 -1.08
C VAL A 132 -20.74 1.25 -0.06
N VAL A 133 -19.43 1.09 -0.25
CA VAL A 133 -18.41 1.69 0.59
C VAL A 133 -18.04 3.03 -0.01
N ALA A 134 -18.53 4.11 0.59
CA ALA A 134 -18.07 5.47 0.28
C ALA A 134 -16.55 5.48 0.24
N GLY A 135 -15.98 5.75 -0.93
CA GLY A 135 -14.55 5.79 -1.15
C GLY A 135 -13.90 6.91 -0.33
N ALA A 136 -12.60 6.83 -0.09
CA ALA A 136 -11.86 7.95 0.51
C ALA A 136 -11.94 9.24 -0.34
N SER A 137 -12.36 9.13 -1.61
CA SER A 137 -12.71 10.24 -2.51
C SER A 137 -14.08 10.86 -2.25
N ASP A 138 -14.95 10.17 -1.51
CA ASP A 138 -16.34 10.57 -1.26
C ASP A 138 -16.47 11.34 0.06
N PHE A 139 -15.40 11.35 0.86
CA PHE A 139 -15.23 12.28 1.95
C PHE A 139 -14.61 13.57 1.41
N PHE A 140 -15.18 14.71 1.78
CA PHE A 140 -14.67 16.04 1.41
C PHE A 140 -13.15 16.08 1.57
N SER A 141 -12.46 16.44 0.48
CA SER A 141 -11.04 16.74 0.56
C SER A 141 -10.80 17.92 1.50
N GLU A 142 -9.60 18.01 2.07
CA GLU A 142 -9.21 19.13 2.96
C GLU A 142 -9.43 20.49 2.28
N ALA A 143 -9.18 20.55 0.97
CA ALA A 143 -9.47 21.71 0.12
C ALA A 143 -10.97 22.01 -0.07
N GLU A 144 -11.86 21.03 0.04
CA GLU A 144 -13.31 21.21 -0.01
C GLU A 144 -13.90 21.62 1.35
N LEU A 145 -13.34 21.10 2.44
CA LEU A 145 -13.65 21.51 3.82
C LEU A 145 -13.24 22.96 4.10
N GLU A 146 -12.13 23.42 3.54
CA GLU A 146 -11.71 24.82 3.62
C GLU A 146 -12.68 25.75 2.87
N ARG A 147 -13.27 25.31 1.76
CA ARG A 147 -14.27 26.09 0.99
C ARG A 147 -15.60 26.24 1.73
N LEU A 148 -15.95 25.33 2.63
CA LEU A 148 -17.14 25.44 3.49
C LEU A 148 -17.04 26.60 4.51
N HIS A 149 -15.82 27.05 4.83
CA HIS A 149 -15.58 28.17 5.73
C HIS A 149 -15.47 29.52 5.01
N VAL A 150 -15.46 29.52 3.67
CA VAL A 150 -15.54 30.75 2.88
C VAL A 150 -17.02 31.13 2.78
N PRO A 151 -17.46 32.27 3.37
CA PRO A 151 -18.85 32.71 3.24
C PRO A 151 -19.18 32.87 1.75
N ALA A 152 -20.35 32.38 1.35
CA ALA A 152 -20.80 32.45 -0.04
C ALA A 152 -20.62 33.88 -0.56
N PRO A 153 -20.11 34.07 -1.79
CA PRO A 153 -19.87 35.40 -2.33
C PRO A 153 -21.18 36.18 -2.29
N ASP A 154 -21.09 37.40 -1.77
CA ASP A 154 -22.24 38.28 -1.62
C ASP A 154 -22.94 38.43 -2.97
N ARG A 155 -24.25 38.17 -3.01
CA ARG A 155 -25.03 38.25 -4.25
C ARG A 155 -25.18 39.69 -4.74
N SER A 156 -24.69 40.69 -4.00
CA SER A 156 -24.71 42.09 -4.38
C SER A 156 -23.43 42.49 -5.14
N THR A 157 -23.40 42.28 -6.46
CA THR A 157 -22.82 43.21 -7.46
C THR A 157 -22.94 42.62 -8.87
N LYS A 158 -24.15 42.26 -9.31
CA LYS A 158 -24.43 42.00 -10.73
C LYS A 158 -25.69 42.69 -11.27
N GLU A 159 -26.23 43.69 -10.57
CA GLU A 159 -27.37 44.48 -11.07
C GLU A 159 -27.04 45.92 -11.49
N GLU A 160 -25.79 46.39 -11.39
CA GLU A 160 -25.42 47.74 -11.84
C GLU A 160 -24.33 47.72 -12.92
N ALA A 161 -24.65 47.17 -14.09
CA ALA A 161 -23.96 47.51 -15.35
C ALA A 161 -24.80 47.02 -16.53
N GLY A 162 -25.90 47.73 -16.84
CA GLY A 162 -26.70 47.36 -18.00
C GLY A 162 -28.01 48.13 -18.24
N HIS A 163 -28.11 49.41 -17.85
CA HIS A 163 -29.10 50.30 -18.45
C HIS A 163 -28.65 51.77 -18.39
N ALA A 164 -28.00 52.21 -19.47
CA ALA A 164 -28.04 53.57 -20.00
C ALA A 164 -27.59 53.51 -21.47
#